data_AF-A0A2E9K4G8-F1
#
_entry.id   AF-A0A2E9K4G8-F1
#
_cell.length_a   1.000
_cell.length_b   1.000
_cell.length_c   1.000
_cell.angle_alpha   90.00
_cell.angle_beta   90.00
_cell.angle_gamma   90.00
#
_symmetry.space_group_name_H-M   'P 1'
#
loop_
_entity.id
_entity.type
_entity.pdbx_description
1 polymer ?
#
loop_
_entity_poly.entity_id
_entity_poly.type
_entity_poly.pdbx_seq_one_letter_code
_entity_poly.pdbx_strand_id
1 'polypeptide(L)' 'MAIKVWATDANEAADMLHVIGQQVGFDSEGEVEIYETEPEEPPKKNPFGYGINFTPYDV' A
#
# COMPACT_ATOMS: atom_id res chain seq x y z
N MET A 1 10.62 -1.31 5.26
CA MET A 1 9.86 -0.34 4.43
C MET A 1 8.56 -1.00 4.08
N ALA A 2 7.41 -0.41 4.40
CA ALA A 2 6.10 -1.02 4.18
C ALA A 2 5.12 0.07 3.79
N ILE A 3 4.28 -0.20 2.78
CA ILE A 3 3.20 0.68 2.39
C ILE A 3 1.98 0.26 3.20
N LYS A 4 1.40 1.21 3.95
CA LYS A 4 0.21 0.96 4.75
C LYS A 4 -0.98 1.55 4.02
N VAL A 5 -2.04 0.77 3.89
CA VAL A 5 -3.27 1.20 3.24
C VAL A 5 -4.45 0.97 4.17
N TRP A 6 -5.37 1.93 4.18
CA TRP A 6 -6.70 1.72 4.74
C TRP A 6 -7.59 1.09 3.68
N ALA A 7 -8.11 -0.10 3.99
CA ALA A 7 -9.01 -0.87 3.14
C ALA A 7 -10.02 -1.64 4.00
N THR A 8 -11.17 -1.96 3.42
CA THR A 8 -12.22 -2.75 4.08
C THR A 8 -11.99 -4.25 3.95
N ASP A 9 -11.23 -4.68 2.95
CA ASP A 9 -10.78 -6.05 2.74
C ASP A 9 -9.42 -6.12 2.04
N ALA A 10 -8.87 -7.32 1.93
CA ALA A 10 -7.56 -7.56 1.33
C ALA A 10 -7.52 -7.31 -0.19
N ASN A 11 -8.64 -7.43 -0.92
CA ASN A 11 -8.67 -7.13 -2.34
C ASN A 11 -8.59 -5.62 -2.56
N GLU A 12 -9.37 -4.84 -1.79
CA GLU A 12 -9.29 -3.38 -1.82
C GLU A 12 -7.89 -2.89 -1.40
N ALA A 13 -7.25 -3.57 -0.44
CA ALA A 13 -5.86 -3.29 -0.09
C ALA A 13 -4.89 -3.56 -1.25
N ALA A 14 -5.05 -4.68 -1.97
CA ALA A 14 -4.22 -5.02 -3.12
C ALA A 14 -4.39 -4.02 -4.28
N ASP A 15 -5.63 -3.66 -4.61
CA ASP A 15 -5.93 -2.66 -5.64
C ASP A 15 -5.32 -1.30 -5.28
N MET A 16 -5.43 -0.90 -4.01
CA MET A 16 -4.82 0.33 -3.51
C MET A 16 -3.29 0.29 -3.59
N LEU A 17 -2.67 -0.85 -3.25
CA LEU A 17 -1.23 -1.04 -3.37
C LEU A 17 -0.77 -0.94 -4.83
N HIS A 18 -1.53 -1.49 -5.77
CA HIS A 18 -1.22 -1.39 -7.21
C HIS A 18 -1.30 0.06 -7.70
N VAL A 19 -2.38 0.77 -7.38
CA VAL A 19 -2.57 2.18 -7.77
C VAL A 19 -1.51 3.08 -7.15
N ILE A 20 -1.22 2.92 -5.85
CA ILE A 20 -0.17 3.67 -5.17
C ILE A 20 1.18 3.33 -5.78
N GLY A 21 1.46 2.04 -6.04
CA GLY A 21 2.71 1.58 -6.61
C GLY A 21 3.05 2.23 -7.93
N GLN A 22 2.09 2.26 -8.85
CA GLN A 22 2.26 2.96 -10.13
C GLN A 22 2.58 4.45 -9.96
N GLN A 23 2.02 5.11 -8.94
CA GLN A 23 2.31 6.53 -8.66
C GLN A 23 3.72 6.75 -8.10
N VAL A 24 4.26 5.79 -7.33
CA VAL A 24 5.63 5.86 -6.79
C VAL A 24 6.68 5.19 -7.69
N GLY A 25 6.28 4.70 -8.86
CA GLY A 25 7.20 4.19 -9.89
C GLY A 25 7.65 2.75 -9.67
N PHE A 26 6.85 1.92 -8.99
CA PHE A 26 7.05 0.47 -8.95
C PHE A 26 5.79 -0.25 -9.42
N ASP A 27 5.98 -1.40 -10.07
CA ASP A 27 4.88 -2.27 -10.47
C ASP A 27 4.93 -3.58 -9.68
N SER A 28 3.77 -4.13 -9.38
CA SER A 28 3.60 -5.35 -8.61
C SER A 28 2.90 -6.40 -9.49
N GLU A 29 3.70 -7.14 -10.25
CA GLU A 29 3.22 -8.15 -11.23
C GLU A 29 3.15 -9.58 -10.65
N GLY A 30 3.21 -9.74 -9.33
CA GLY A 30 3.34 -11.04 -8.67
C GLY A 30 2.48 -11.19 -7.42
N GLU A 31 2.97 -11.99 -6.48
CA GLU A 31 2.30 -12.24 -5.21
C GLU A 31 2.52 -11.06 -4.24
N VAL A 32 1.42 -10.57 -3.64
CA VAL A 32 1.43 -9.53 -2.62
C VAL A 32 0.93 -10.13 -1.33
N GLU A 33 1.78 -10.10 -0.29
CA GLU A 33 1.39 -10.51 1.05
C GLU A 33 0.81 -9.30 1.82
N ILE A 34 -0.41 -9.46 2.33
CA ILE A 34 -1.11 -8.42 3.08
C ILE A 34 -1.21 -8.86 4.54
N TYR A 35 -0.73 -8.00 5.43
CA TYR A 35 -0.78 -8.23 6.87
C TYR A 35 -1.67 -7.17 7.51
N GLU A 36 -2.69 -7.61 8.25
CA GLU A 36 -3.49 -6.70 9.07
C GLU A 36 -2.66 -6.24 10.28
N THR A 37 -2.64 -4.93 10.51
CA THR A 37 -1.90 -4.32 11.63
C THR A 37 -2.81 -3.39 12.41
N GLU A 38 -2.46 -3.13 13.67
CA GLU A 38 -3.10 -2.04 14.40
C GLU A 38 -2.89 -0.71 13.64
N PRO A 39 -3.93 0.14 13.57
CA PRO A 39 -3.84 1.38 12.83
C PRO A 39 -2.96 2.42 13.52
N GLU A 40 -1.98 2.96 12.78
CA GLU A 40 -1.12 4.04 13.28
C GLU A 40 -1.67 5.43 12.97
N GLU A 41 -2.41 5.57 11.85
CA GLU A 41 -3.14 6.79 11.49
C GLU A 41 -4.65 6.54 11.55
N PRO A 42 -5.47 7.52 11.97
CA PRO A 42 -6.92 7.35 12.02
C PRO A 42 -7.51 7.03 10.64
N PRO A 43 -8.53 6.16 10.57
CA PRO A 43 -9.17 5.81 9.31
C PRO A 43 -9.78 7.05 8.66
N LYS A 44 -9.52 7.21 7.36
CA LYS A 44 -10.11 8.27 6.54
C LYS A 44 -11.33 7.73 5.81
N LYS A 45 -12.26 8.62 5.45
CA LYS A 45 -13.47 8.25 4.69
C LYS A 45 -13.19 7.64 3.31
N ASN A 46 -12.04 7.95 2.74
CA ASN A 46 -11.59 7.39 1.47
C ASN A 46 -10.36 6.51 1.71
N PRO A 47 -10.16 5.46 0.89
CA PRO A 47 -8.93 4.68 0.89
C PRO A 47 -7.70 5.59 0.83
N PHE A 48 -6.77 5.38 1.75
CA PHE A 48 -5.61 6.25 1.93
C PHE A 48 -4.35 5.42 2.17
N GLY A 49 -3.35 5.60 1.33
CA GLY A 49 -2.00 5.07 1.53
C GLY A 49 -1.16 6.02 2.35
N TYR A 50 -0.43 5.49 3.33
CA TYR A 50 0.48 6.26 4.18
C TYR A 50 1.73 5.45 4.53
N GLY A 51 2.74 6.12 5.08
CA GLY A 51 4.03 5.48 5.37
C GLY A 51 4.81 5.04 4.14
N ILE A 52 4.58 5.68 2.98
CA ILE A 52 5.25 5.36 1.71
C ILE A 52 6.72 5.81 1.78
N ASN A 53 7.54 4.98 2.42
CA ASN A 53 9.00 5.08 2.41
C ASN A 53 9.53 4.04 1.44
N PHE A 54 9.32 4.27 0.14
CA PHE A 54 9.92 3.44 -0.90
C PHE A 54 11.21 4.11 -1.37
N THR A 55 12.32 3.41 -1.24
CA THR A 55 13.57 3.77 -1.90
C THR A 55 13.76 2.76 -3.03
N PRO A 56 13.57 3.17 -4.31
CA PRO A 56 13.85 2.29 -5.44
C PRO A 56 15.29 1.82 -5.37
N TYR A 57 15.53 0.57 -5.75
CA TYR A 57 16.90 0.07 -5.88
C TYR A 57 17.48 0.67 -7.17
N ASP A 58 18.39 1.65 -7.04
CA ASP A 58 19.16 2.16 -8.18
C ASP A 58 20.13 1.06 -8.65
N VAL A 59 20.05 0.70 -9.92
CA VAL A 59 20.96 -0.25 -10.60
C VAL A 59 22.19 0.44 -11.16
#